data_AF-A0A091SVZ2-F1
#
_entry.id   AF-A0A091SVZ2-F1
#
_cell.length_a   1.000
_cell.length_b   1.000
_cell.length_c   1.000
_cell.angle_alpha   90.00
_cell.angle_beta   90.00
_cell.angle_gamma   90.00
#
_symmetry.space_group_name_H-M   'P 1'
#
loop_
_entity.id
_entity.type
_entity.pdbx_description
1 polymer ?
#
loop_
_entity_poly.entity_id
_entity_poly.type
_entity_poly.pdbx_seq_one_letter_code
_entity_poly.pdbx_strand_id
1 'polypeptide(L)'
;SELVDLAENIQQKLSYFNELENINTKLNSPTLSVNSEGFIPMLAKLDDCIAYISSHPNFKDYPVYLIKFKQCLSKAMHLIKTYTVNTLQNLTSQLMKRDPSAVPNSDNAFTLFYVKFRAAAPKVRTLIEQVEQRSEKMPEYQQVLNEIHQCYLDQRELLLGPSIASTVTELTSQNNRDHCALVRSGCAFMVHVCQDEHQLYNEFFTKPTPKLDELLEKLCLSLYDVLRPMIIHVIHLETLSELCGILKNEMLEDHVQNNAEQLGAFAAGVKQMLEDVQERLVYRTHIYIQTDITGYKPAPGDLAYPDKLEMMEQIAQSLKEEQKKLPSEASFSDVRLEDPESCSLVKSVSAESLNPRHQTTISPADLHGMWYPTVRRTLVCLSKLYRCIDRAVFQGLSQEALSACIHSLLGAADSISKNKTQVDGQLFLIKHLLILREQIAPFHTDFTIKEISLDLKKTRDAAFKILNPKTVSRFFRLNSNNALIQFLLEGTPEIREHYIDSKKDVDRHLKSACEQFIQQQTKQFIEQLEEFMTKVAALKTMATQGGPKYSLSQQPWAQPAKINDLVSSTYKTIKTKLPSTLRSMSLYLSNKDTELILFKPVRNNIQQMFQKLHALLKEEFSDEDLQIIACPSMEQV
;
A
#
# COMPACT_ATOMS: atom_id res chain seq x y z
N SER A 1 -88.60 -9.36 -0.17
CA SER A 1 -87.18 -9.42 0.24
C SER A 1 -86.28 -9.00 -0.91
N GLU A 2 -86.36 -9.63 -2.09
CA GLU A 2 -85.50 -9.30 -3.25
C GLU A 2 -85.53 -7.82 -3.73
N LEU A 3 -86.68 -7.14 -3.67
CA LEU A 3 -86.78 -5.71 -4.01
C LEU A 3 -86.11 -4.80 -2.97
N VAL A 4 -86.10 -5.22 -1.70
CA VAL A 4 -85.42 -4.50 -0.61
C VAL A 4 -83.92 -4.71 -0.76
N ASP A 5 -83.49 -5.94 -1.05
CA ASP A 5 -82.08 -6.27 -1.29
C ASP A 5 -81.53 -5.52 -2.52
N LEU A 6 -82.33 -5.38 -3.59
CA LEU A 6 -81.97 -4.60 -4.77
C LEU A 6 -81.93 -3.10 -4.49
N ALA A 7 -82.87 -2.57 -3.72
CA ALA A 7 -82.88 -1.17 -3.31
C ALA A 7 -81.67 -0.84 -2.42
N GLU A 8 -81.32 -1.72 -1.47
CA GLU A 8 -80.13 -1.59 -0.64
C GLU A 8 -78.84 -1.66 -1.46
N ASN A 9 -78.76 -2.55 -2.45
CA ASN A 9 -77.61 -2.66 -3.35
C ASN A 9 -77.45 -1.40 -4.22
N ILE A 10 -78.54 -0.85 -4.75
CA ILE A 10 -78.53 0.42 -5.50
C ILE A 10 -78.13 1.58 -4.60
N GLN A 11 -78.65 1.64 -3.37
CA GLN A 11 -78.30 2.68 -2.40
C GLN A 11 -76.82 2.62 -2.00
N GLN A 12 -76.27 1.43 -1.80
CA GLN A 12 -74.85 1.21 -1.54
C GLN A 12 -73.97 1.60 -2.73
N LYS A 13 -74.44 1.45 -3.97
CA LYS A 13 -73.70 1.88 -5.16
C LYS A 13 -73.77 3.40 -5.33
N LEU A 14 -74.93 4.01 -5.09
CA LEU A 14 -75.14 5.45 -5.16
C LEU A 14 -74.42 6.22 -4.04
N SER A 15 -74.19 5.61 -2.88
CA SER A 15 -73.48 6.25 -1.77
C SER A 15 -72.07 6.69 -2.18
N TYR A 16 -71.32 5.88 -2.93
CA TYR A 16 -70.00 6.25 -3.46
C TYR A 16 -70.04 7.48 -4.37
N PHE A 17 -71.10 7.66 -5.16
CA PHE A 17 -71.26 8.84 -6.03
C PHE A 17 -71.70 10.09 -5.25
N ASN A 18 -72.56 9.93 -4.24
CA ASN A 18 -73.03 11.03 -3.38
C ASN A 18 -71.92 11.57 -2.47
N GLU A 19 -70.96 10.73 -2.07
CA GLU A 19 -69.81 11.17 -1.27
C GLU A 19 -68.91 12.18 -2.00
N LEU A 20 -68.98 12.28 -3.34
CA LEU A 20 -68.24 13.29 -4.10
C LEU A 20 -68.55 14.71 -3.64
N GLU A 21 -69.85 15.04 -3.48
CA GLU A 21 -70.28 16.39 -3.10
C GLU A 21 -69.90 16.70 -1.65
N ASN A 22 -70.01 15.71 -0.76
CA ASN A 22 -69.58 15.81 0.64
C ASN A 22 -68.07 16.04 0.77
N ILE A 23 -67.24 15.33 -0.01
CA ILE A 23 -65.79 15.50 0.02
C ILE A 23 -65.40 16.84 -0.60
N ASN A 24 -65.99 17.22 -1.73
CA ASN A 24 -65.67 18.47 -2.41
C ASN A 24 -66.06 19.70 -1.56
N THR A 25 -67.21 19.69 -0.88
CA THR A 25 -67.61 20.78 0.05
C THR A 25 -66.64 20.92 1.22
N LYS A 26 -66.20 19.80 1.82
CA LYS A 26 -65.22 19.81 2.91
C LYS A 26 -63.85 20.31 2.45
N LEU A 27 -63.36 19.89 1.29
CA LEU A 27 -62.06 20.30 0.74
C LEU A 27 -62.02 21.77 0.31
N ASN A 28 -63.15 22.36 -0.11
CA ASN A 28 -63.22 23.78 -0.45
C ASN A 28 -63.47 24.68 0.78
N SER A 29 -63.60 24.12 1.98
CA SER A 29 -63.81 24.92 3.20
C SER A 29 -62.49 25.57 3.65
N PRO A 30 -62.45 26.91 3.86
CA PRO A 30 -61.22 27.62 4.23
C PRO A 30 -60.76 27.32 5.68
N THR A 31 -61.60 26.66 6.48
CA THR A 31 -61.33 26.25 7.87
C THR A 31 -60.76 24.84 7.98
N LEU A 32 -60.58 24.11 6.87
CA LEU A 32 -60.05 22.75 6.91
C LEU A 32 -58.57 22.75 7.33
N SER A 33 -58.29 22.24 8.52
CA SER A 33 -56.93 21.89 8.92
C SER A 33 -56.62 20.46 8.52
N VAL A 34 -55.47 20.25 7.87
CA VAL A 34 -54.95 18.93 7.49
C VAL A 34 -54.70 18.05 8.73
N ASN A 35 -54.50 18.65 9.90
CA ASN A 35 -54.33 17.95 11.18
C ASN A 35 -55.65 17.56 11.86
N SER A 36 -56.80 17.86 11.25
CA SER A 36 -58.09 17.48 11.85
C SER A 36 -58.28 15.96 11.83
N GLU A 37 -58.82 15.40 12.91
CA GLU A 37 -59.05 13.95 13.06
C GLU A 37 -59.95 13.38 11.93
N GLY A 38 -60.77 14.22 11.30
CA GLY A 38 -61.63 13.85 10.18
C GLY A 38 -60.96 13.84 8.80
N PHE A 39 -59.75 14.35 8.65
CA PHE A 39 -59.09 14.46 7.34
C PHE A 39 -58.55 13.10 6.84
N ILE A 40 -57.92 12.30 7.71
CA ILE A 40 -57.40 10.97 7.35
C ILE A 40 -58.53 10.01 6.94
N PRO A 41 -59.66 9.89 7.68
CA PRO A 41 -60.80 9.10 7.25
C PRO A 41 -61.43 9.59 5.95
N MET A 42 -61.41 10.90 5.69
CA MET A 42 -61.89 11.47 4.42
C MET A 42 -61.02 11.03 3.24
N LEU A 43 -59.69 11.03 3.41
CA LEU A 43 -58.76 10.51 2.39
C LEU A 43 -58.98 9.02 2.12
N ALA A 44 -59.13 8.20 3.17
CA ALA A 44 -59.40 6.78 3.02
C ALA A 44 -60.70 6.53 2.22
N LYS A 45 -61.78 7.25 2.55
CA LYS A 45 -63.03 7.19 1.79
C LYS A 45 -62.87 7.64 0.34
N LEU A 46 -62.06 8.67 0.09
CA LEU A 46 -61.77 9.16 -1.26
C LEU A 46 -61.03 8.10 -2.08
N ASP A 47 -60.04 7.43 -1.49
CA ASP A 47 -59.30 6.34 -2.14
C ASP A 47 -60.23 5.15 -2.44
N ASP A 48 -61.10 4.78 -1.50
CA ASP A 48 -62.09 3.71 -1.67
C ASP A 48 -63.07 4.04 -2.80
N CYS A 49 -63.54 5.30 -2.88
CA CYS A 49 -64.39 5.75 -3.98
C CYS A 49 -63.67 5.68 -5.33
N ILE A 50 -62.40 6.08 -5.39
CA ILE A 50 -61.59 6.01 -6.62
C ILE A 50 -61.38 4.55 -7.04
N ALA A 51 -61.06 3.64 -6.12
CA ALA A 51 -60.87 2.22 -6.38
C ALA A 51 -62.19 1.55 -6.82
N TYR A 52 -63.30 1.86 -6.16
CA TYR A 52 -64.62 1.34 -6.48
C TYR A 52 -65.06 1.77 -7.88
N ILE A 53 -64.89 3.05 -8.21
CA ILE A 53 -65.24 3.60 -9.53
C ILE A 53 -64.34 2.94 -10.57
N SER A 54 -63.02 2.86 -10.34
CA SER A 54 -62.05 2.27 -11.29
C SER A 54 -62.31 0.79 -11.61
N SER A 55 -62.91 0.02 -10.69
CA SER A 55 -63.28 -1.38 -10.92
C SER A 55 -64.58 -1.57 -11.70
N HIS A 56 -65.37 -0.50 -11.93
CA HIS A 56 -66.64 -0.55 -12.63
C HIS A 56 -66.69 0.40 -13.85
N PRO A 57 -65.92 0.13 -14.92
CA PRO A 57 -65.90 0.96 -16.13
C PRO A 57 -67.19 0.93 -16.96
N ASN A 58 -68.12 0.01 -16.64
CA ASN A 58 -69.37 -0.19 -17.37
C ASN A 58 -70.45 0.88 -17.06
N PHE A 59 -70.23 1.78 -16.10
CA PHE A 59 -71.17 2.86 -15.78
C PHE A 59 -71.07 4.02 -16.78
N LYS A 60 -72.22 4.57 -17.19
CA LYS A 60 -72.33 5.60 -18.25
C LYS A 60 -71.51 6.86 -17.95
N ASP A 61 -71.58 7.36 -16.71
CA ASP A 61 -70.91 8.62 -16.31
C ASP A 61 -69.59 8.38 -15.55
N TYR A 62 -69.10 7.13 -15.53
CA TYR A 62 -67.83 6.73 -14.91
C TYR A 62 -66.65 7.70 -15.18
N PRO A 63 -66.33 8.08 -16.44
CA PRO A 63 -65.14 8.89 -16.70
C PRO A 63 -65.26 10.30 -16.10
N VAL A 64 -66.46 10.87 -16.02
CA VAL A 64 -66.69 12.21 -15.46
C VAL A 64 -66.50 12.19 -13.94
N TYR A 65 -67.07 11.19 -13.26
CA TYR A 65 -66.91 11.04 -11.82
C TYR A 65 -65.46 10.74 -11.44
N LEU A 66 -64.78 9.86 -12.16
CA LEU A 66 -63.37 9.55 -11.92
C LEU A 66 -62.48 10.80 -12.01
N ILE A 67 -62.68 11.64 -13.03
CA ILE A 67 -61.93 12.90 -13.17
C ILE A 67 -62.20 13.83 -11.97
N LYS A 68 -63.46 13.97 -11.55
CA LYS A 68 -63.82 14.82 -10.39
C LYS A 68 -63.23 14.29 -9.07
N PHE A 69 -63.23 12.97 -8.86
CA PHE A 69 -62.59 12.36 -7.69
C PHE A 69 -61.07 12.55 -7.71
N LYS A 70 -60.42 12.38 -8.87
CA LYS A 70 -58.99 12.68 -9.03
C LYS A 70 -58.67 14.15 -8.78
N GLN A 71 -59.52 15.08 -9.22
CA GLN A 71 -59.36 16.50 -8.90
C GLN A 71 -59.47 16.77 -7.38
N CYS A 72 -60.41 16.13 -6.70
CA CYS A 72 -60.52 16.21 -5.24
C CYS A 72 -59.27 15.65 -4.56
N LEU A 73 -58.73 14.54 -5.07
CA LEU A 73 -57.49 13.94 -4.57
C LEU A 73 -56.30 14.89 -4.77
N SER A 74 -56.11 15.46 -5.96
CA SER A 74 -55.04 16.44 -6.23
C SER A 74 -55.14 17.67 -5.33
N LYS A 75 -56.36 18.15 -5.05
CA LYS A 75 -56.59 19.26 -4.10
C LYS A 75 -56.18 18.86 -2.67
N ALA A 76 -56.63 17.70 -2.19
CA ALA A 76 -56.27 17.21 -0.87
C ALA A 76 -54.74 17.02 -0.73
N MET A 77 -54.10 16.50 -1.78
CA MET A 77 -52.66 16.34 -1.87
C MET A 77 -51.92 17.69 -1.83
N HIS A 78 -52.42 18.69 -2.55
CA HIS A 78 -51.86 20.04 -2.52
C HIS A 78 -51.94 20.68 -1.13
N LEU A 79 -53.02 20.42 -0.37
CA LEU A 79 -53.15 20.90 1.01
C LEU A 79 -52.12 20.25 1.93
N ILE A 80 -51.92 18.93 1.85
CA ILE A 80 -50.89 18.21 2.61
C ILE A 80 -49.51 18.75 2.26
N LYS A 81 -49.19 18.85 0.97
CA LYS A 81 -47.93 19.42 0.47
C LYS A 81 -47.69 20.81 1.05
N THR A 82 -48.65 21.72 0.86
CA THR A 82 -48.52 23.12 1.27
C THR A 82 -48.33 23.24 2.79
N TYR A 83 -49.06 22.46 3.58
CA TYR A 83 -48.90 22.44 5.03
C TYR A 83 -47.50 21.95 5.46
N THR A 84 -47.05 20.82 4.91
CA THR A 84 -45.74 20.24 5.23
C THR A 84 -44.60 21.15 4.80
N VAL A 85 -44.63 21.63 3.54
CA VAL A 85 -43.62 22.53 2.97
C VAL A 85 -43.55 23.84 3.76
N ASN A 86 -44.70 24.47 4.05
CA ASN A 86 -44.72 25.71 4.84
C ASN A 86 -44.18 25.49 6.25
N THR A 87 -44.48 24.35 6.88
CA THR A 87 -43.95 24.03 8.21
C THR A 87 -42.43 23.94 8.19
N LEU A 88 -41.86 23.21 7.23
CA LEU A 88 -40.41 23.06 7.08
C LEU A 88 -39.73 24.39 6.73
N GLN A 89 -40.24 25.13 5.75
CA GLN A 89 -39.68 26.41 5.32
C GLN A 89 -39.78 27.49 6.41
N ASN A 90 -40.85 27.50 7.19
CA ASN A 90 -41.00 28.42 8.31
C ASN A 90 -39.98 28.12 9.43
N LEU A 91 -39.72 26.83 9.72
CA LEU A 91 -38.69 26.44 10.68
C LEU A 91 -37.31 26.89 10.23
N THR A 92 -36.95 26.64 8.97
CA THR A 92 -35.69 27.10 8.39
C THR A 92 -35.56 28.61 8.43
N SER A 93 -36.60 29.34 8.02
CA SER A 93 -36.59 30.81 8.02
C SER A 93 -36.44 31.39 9.44
N GLN A 94 -37.04 30.78 10.45
CA GLN A 94 -36.88 31.19 11.86
C GLN A 94 -35.47 30.91 12.40
N LEU A 95 -34.81 29.87 11.88
CA LEU A 95 -33.44 29.51 12.25
C LEU A 95 -32.40 30.41 11.57
N MET A 96 -32.64 30.79 10.32
CA MET A 96 -31.74 31.65 9.54
C MET A 96 -31.80 33.13 9.93
N LYS A 97 -32.97 33.65 10.36
CA LYS A 97 -33.16 35.07 10.73
C LYS A 97 -32.50 35.48 12.06
N ARG A 98 -31.61 34.67 12.62
CA ARG A 98 -31.02 34.93 13.95
C ARG A 98 -29.86 35.95 13.86
N ASP A 99 -29.83 36.84 14.86
CA ASP A 99 -28.92 37.99 14.98
C ASP A 99 -27.42 37.63 14.91
N PRO A 100 -26.59 38.42 14.20
CA PRO A 100 -25.12 38.31 14.18
C PRO A 100 -24.42 38.68 15.50
N SER A 101 -25.16 39.01 16.57
CA SER A 101 -24.62 39.43 17.88
C SER A 101 -24.51 38.29 18.90
N ALA A 102 -25.07 37.11 18.62
CA ALA A 102 -24.87 35.92 19.45
C ALA A 102 -23.61 35.19 18.97
N VAL A 103 -22.51 35.34 19.72
CA VAL A 103 -21.27 34.57 19.50
C VAL A 103 -21.64 33.08 19.42
N PRO A 104 -21.47 32.43 18.26
CA PRO A 104 -21.86 31.04 18.14
C PRO A 104 -20.69 30.19 18.63
N ASN A 105 -20.89 29.47 19.73
CA ASN A 105 -20.29 28.14 19.75
C ASN A 105 -21.04 27.35 18.67
N SER A 106 -20.32 26.89 17.65
CA SER A 106 -20.85 26.10 16.52
C SER A 106 -21.69 24.91 17.02
N ASP A 107 -21.27 24.24 18.09
CA ASP A 107 -21.98 23.14 18.75
C ASP A 107 -23.39 23.50 19.23
N ASN A 108 -23.59 24.74 19.71
CA ASN A 108 -24.89 25.20 20.17
C ASN A 108 -25.86 25.47 19.00
N ALA A 109 -25.32 25.79 17.81
CA ALA A 109 -26.11 25.99 16.61
C ALA A 109 -26.65 24.65 16.07
N PHE A 110 -25.80 23.65 15.91
CA PHE A 110 -26.20 22.30 15.46
C PHE A 110 -27.22 21.68 16.39
N THR A 111 -26.96 21.68 17.70
CA THR A 111 -27.90 21.15 18.70
C THR A 111 -29.28 21.81 18.59
N LEU A 112 -29.31 23.12 18.39
CA LEU A 112 -30.56 23.88 18.25
C LEU A 112 -31.28 23.57 16.92
N PHE A 113 -30.56 23.33 15.83
CA PHE A 113 -31.14 22.88 14.57
C PHE A 113 -31.83 21.52 14.74
N TYR A 114 -31.15 20.54 15.33
CA TYR A 114 -31.71 19.21 15.54
C TYR A 114 -32.92 19.23 16.50
N VAL A 115 -32.80 19.90 17.65
CA VAL A 115 -33.88 19.95 18.66
C VAL A 115 -35.17 20.56 18.09
N LYS A 116 -35.06 21.65 17.31
CA LYS A 116 -36.24 22.32 16.75
C LYS A 116 -36.91 21.50 15.64
N PHE A 117 -36.14 20.82 14.79
CA PHE A 117 -36.70 19.93 13.77
C PHE A 117 -37.33 18.69 14.40
N ARG A 118 -36.66 18.05 15.37
CA ARG A 118 -37.19 16.92 16.14
C ARG A 118 -38.51 17.26 16.85
N ALA A 119 -38.63 18.47 17.43
CA ALA A 119 -39.88 18.93 18.05
C ALA A 119 -41.04 19.14 17.05
N ALA A 120 -40.74 19.42 15.78
CA ALA A 120 -41.74 19.59 14.73
C ALA A 120 -42.10 18.28 14.01
N ALA A 121 -41.21 17.28 14.03
CA ALA A 121 -41.40 15.98 13.41
C ALA A 121 -42.77 15.33 13.68
N PRO A 122 -43.26 15.17 14.94
CA PRO A 122 -44.51 14.47 15.19
C PRO A 122 -45.74 15.12 14.56
N LYS A 123 -45.71 16.43 14.28
CA LYS A 123 -46.82 17.17 13.66
C LYS A 123 -47.00 16.86 12.18
N VAL A 124 -45.94 16.43 11.52
CA VAL A 124 -45.90 16.20 10.08
C VAL A 124 -45.79 14.70 9.78
N ARG A 125 -45.14 13.94 10.67
CA ARG A 125 -44.92 12.49 10.54
C ARG A 125 -46.20 11.72 10.25
N THR A 126 -47.27 11.96 11.02
CA THR A 126 -48.56 11.25 10.80
C THR A 126 -49.10 11.46 9.39
N LEU A 127 -48.95 12.66 8.81
CA LEU A 127 -49.38 12.94 7.44
C LEU A 127 -48.47 12.28 6.42
N ILE A 128 -47.16 12.29 6.65
CA ILE A 128 -46.16 11.64 5.78
C ILE A 128 -46.38 10.13 5.76
N GLU A 129 -46.53 9.47 6.92
CA GLU A 129 -46.80 8.03 7.03
C GLU A 129 -48.06 7.64 6.23
N GLN A 130 -49.11 8.46 6.30
CA GLN A 130 -50.34 8.27 5.56
C GLN A 130 -50.18 8.43 4.03
N VAL A 131 -49.23 9.26 3.58
CA VAL A 131 -48.85 9.39 2.17
C VAL A 131 -47.94 8.23 1.74
N GLU A 132 -46.98 7.81 2.56
CA GLU A 132 -46.06 6.68 2.31
C GLU A 132 -46.79 5.34 2.18
N GLN A 133 -47.83 5.11 2.98
CA GLN A 133 -48.66 3.90 2.90
C GLN A 133 -49.51 3.86 1.62
N ARG A 134 -49.89 5.04 1.10
CA ARG A 134 -50.74 5.19 -0.09
C ARG A 134 -49.96 5.38 -1.38
N SER A 135 -48.66 5.68 -1.31
CA SER A 135 -47.81 5.95 -2.47
C SER A 135 -47.72 4.79 -3.46
N GLU A 136 -47.92 3.56 -3.01
CA GLU A 136 -47.92 2.36 -3.84
C GLU A 136 -49.22 2.17 -4.64
N LYS A 137 -50.32 2.79 -4.20
CA LYS A 137 -51.66 2.60 -4.78
C LYS A 137 -51.96 3.59 -5.90
N MET A 138 -51.53 4.84 -5.77
CA MET A 138 -51.82 5.90 -6.75
C MET A 138 -50.60 6.81 -7.00
N PRO A 139 -50.34 7.22 -8.25
CA PRO A 139 -49.17 8.02 -8.63
C PRO A 139 -49.19 9.45 -8.04
N GLU A 140 -50.37 10.02 -7.77
CA GLU A 140 -50.51 11.36 -7.18
C GLU A 140 -49.84 11.45 -5.80
N TYR A 141 -49.93 10.40 -4.97
CA TYR A 141 -49.25 10.32 -3.67
C TYR A 141 -47.72 10.21 -3.83
N GLN A 142 -47.25 9.47 -4.84
CA GLN A 142 -45.82 9.32 -5.12
C GLN A 142 -45.17 10.65 -5.56
N GLN A 143 -45.88 11.47 -6.36
CA GLN A 143 -45.42 12.79 -6.77
C GLN A 143 -45.27 13.73 -5.56
N VAL A 144 -46.30 13.79 -4.71
CA VAL A 144 -46.28 14.64 -3.51
C VAL A 144 -45.20 14.20 -2.53
N LEU A 145 -45.05 12.89 -2.32
CA LEU A 145 -44.00 12.35 -1.46
C LEU A 145 -42.61 12.78 -1.96
N ASN A 146 -42.35 12.66 -3.27
CA ASN A 146 -41.10 13.10 -3.88
C ASN A 146 -40.82 14.59 -3.68
N GLU A 147 -41.83 15.44 -3.79
CA GLU A 147 -41.71 16.88 -3.56
C GLU A 147 -41.48 17.21 -2.08
N ILE A 148 -42.12 16.47 -1.15
CA ILE A 148 -41.88 16.61 0.29
C ILE A 148 -40.44 16.21 0.63
N HIS A 149 -39.93 15.10 0.09
CA HIS A 149 -38.53 14.70 0.27
C HIS A 149 -37.58 15.78 -0.25
N GLN A 150 -37.79 16.28 -1.47
CA GLN A 150 -36.94 17.34 -2.03
C GLN A 150 -36.97 18.60 -1.17
N CYS A 151 -38.16 19.07 -0.79
CA CYS A 151 -38.26 20.25 0.07
C CYS A 151 -37.56 20.04 1.42
N TYR A 152 -37.69 18.87 2.04
CA TYR A 152 -36.98 18.58 3.29
C TYR A 152 -35.47 18.67 3.09
N LEU A 153 -34.94 18.00 2.07
CA LEU A 153 -33.51 17.97 1.77
C LEU A 153 -32.98 19.37 1.43
N ASP A 154 -33.67 20.14 0.60
CA ASP A 154 -33.31 21.53 0.27
C ASP A 154 -33.23 22.42 1.52
N GLN A 155 -34.20 22.28 2.43
CA GLN A 155 -34.19 23.02 3.69
C GLN A 155 -33.02 22.62 4.60
N ARG A 156 -32.64 21.33 4.62
CA ARG A 156 -31.47 20.85 5.37
C ARG A 156 -30.16 21.32 4.74
N GLU A 157 -30.04 21.23 3.41
CA GLU A 157 -28.87 21.72 2.65
C GLU A 157 -28.60 23.20 2.95
N LEU A 158 -29.65 24.02 2.95
CA LEU A 158 -29.58 25.46 3.23
C LEU A 158 -29.08 25.79 4.65
N LEU A 159 -29.40 24.95 5.65
CA LEU A 159 -28.99 25.15 7.04
C LEU A 159 -27.60 24.59 7.34
N LEU A 160 -27.34 23.37 6.87
CA LEU A 160 -26.15 22.61 7.23
C LEU A 160 -24.94 22.99 6.37
N GLY A 161 -25.13 23.20 5.08
CA GLY A 161 -24.04 23.53 4.14
C GLY A 161 -23.12 24.65 4.64
N PRO A 162 -23.63 25.87 4.90
CA PRO A 162 -22.79 26.98 5.36
C PRO A 162 -22.22 26.75 6.77
N SER A 163 -22.97 26.09 7.65
CA SER A 163 -22.53 25.81 9.04
C SER A 163 -21.38 24.80 9.09
N ILE A 164 -21.45 23.75 8.27
CA ILE A 164 -20.41 22.73 8.11
C ILE A 164 -19.16 23.36 7.49
N ALA A 165 -19.32 24.11 6.39
CA ALA A 165 -18.20 24.78 5.74
C ALA A 165 -17.45 25.74 6.70
N SER A 166 -18.20 26.50 7.51
CA SER A 166 -17.61 27.38 8.53
C SER A 166 -16.88 26.58 9.62
N THR A 167 -17.49 25.50 10.12
CA THR A 167 -16.90 24.67 11.19
C THR A 167 -15.63 23.96 10.71
N VAL A 168 -15.64 23.40 9.50
CA VAL A 168 -14.47 22.75 8.90
C VAL A 168 -13.34 23.76 8.64
N THR A 169 -13.68 24.98 8.22
CA THR A 169 -12.70 26.07 8.06
C THR A 169 -12.10 26.48 9.40
N GLU A 170 -12.93 26.57 10.45
CA GLU A 170 -12.48 26.87 11.81
C GLU A 170 -11.55 25.78 12.35
N LEU A 171 -11.91 24.49 12.21
CA LEU A 171 -11.07 23.35 12.58
C LEU A 171 -9.70 23.41 11.89
N THR A 172 -9.69 23.79 10.61
CA THR A 172 -8.45 23.97 9.84
C THR A 172 -7.59 25.11 10.38
N SER A 173 -8.20 26.22 10.79
CA SER A 173 -7.49 27.35 11.38
C SER A 173 -6.86 27.02 12.74
N GLN A 174 -7.54 26.22 13.55
CA GLN A 174 -7.09 25.83 14.88
C GLN A 174 -5.97 24.78 14.83
N ASN A 175 -6.03 23.86 13.88
CA ASN A 175 -5.16 22.68 13.85
C ASN A 175 -4.11 22.67 12.72
N ASN A 176 -3.67 23.85 12.28
CA ASN A 176 -2.76 24.01 11.13
C ASN A 176 -1.38 23.32 11.30
N ARG A 177 -1.02 22.88 12.51
CA ARG A 177 0.25 22.18 12.78
C ARG A 177 0.14 20.66 12.74
N ASP A 178 -1.04 20.10 12.97
CA ASP A 178 -1.24 18.65 13.02
C ASP A 178 -2.30 18.21 12.02
N HIS A 179 -1.82 17.82 10.84
CA HIS A 179 -2.65 17.31 9.74
C HIS A 179 -3.43 16.06 10.14
N CYS A 180 -2.83 15.18 10.96
CA CYS A 180 -3.45 13.92 11.37
C CYS A 180 -4.61 14.16 12.33
N ALA A 181 -4.42 15.04 13.32
CA ALA A 181 -5.49 15.42 14.23
C ALA A 181 -6.62 16.19 13.53
N LEU A 182 -6.30 17.00 12.51
CA LEU A 182 -7.30 17.71 11.71
C LEU A 182 -8.20 16.73 10.95
N VAL A 183 -7.60 15.76 10.26
CA VAL A 183 -8.36 14.75 9.50
C VAL A 183 -9.21 13.91 10.45
N ARG A 184 -8.68 13.46 11.59
CA ARG A 184 -9.48 12.73 12.60
C ARG A 184 -10.66 13.54 13.10
N SER A 185 -10.43 14.79 13.49
CA SER A 185 -11.50 15.65 14.04
C SER A 185 -12.55 15.99 12.97
N GLY A 186 -12.13 16.29 11.73
CA GLY A 186 -13.03 16.59 10.63
C GLY A 186 -13.86 15.37 10.19
N CYS A 187 -13.23 14.19 10.11
CA CYS A 187 -13.94 12.95 9.81
C CYS A 187 -14.89 12.55 10.95
N ALA A 188 -14.47 12.63 12.21
CA ALA A 188 -15.34 12.34 13.35
C ALA A 188 -16.56 13.28 13.40
N PHE A 189 -16.34 14.58 13.16
CA PHE A 189 -17.42 15.55 13.03
C PHE A 189 -18.41 15.16 11.91
N MET A 190 -17.92 14.82 10.72
CA MET A 190 -18.78 14.43 9.61
C MET A 190 -19.51 13.10 9.86
N VAL A 191 -18.88 12.14 10.54
CA VAL A 191 -19.55 10.90 10.97
C VAL A 191 -20.74 11.21 11.87
N HIS A 192 -20.57 12.10 12.85
CA HIS A 192 -21.67 12.53 13.73
C HIS A 192 -22.79 13.23 12.94
N VAL A 193 -22.46 14.15 12.04
CA VAL A 193 -23.45 14.82 11.19
C VAL A 193 -24.24 13.81 10.34
N CYS A 194 -23.56 12.83 9.71
CA CYS A 194 -24.23 11.81 8.91
C CYS A 194 -25.15 10.92 9.75
N GLN A 195 -24.74 10.56 10.97
CA GLN A 195 -25.55 9.77 11.90
C GLN A 195 -26.77 10.57 12.39
N ASP A 196 -26.57 11.82 12.78
CA ASP A 196 -27.65 12.70 13.28
C ASP A 196 -28.67 13.02 12.19
N GLU A 197 -28.23 13.23 10.93
CA GLU A 197 -29.15 13.41 9.80
C GLU A 197 -29.97 12.15 9.50
N HIS A 198 -29.36 10.97 9.56
CA HIS A 198 -30.10 9.71 9.40
C HIS A 198 -31.14 9.52 10.51
N GLN A 199 -30.76 9.78 11.76
CA GLN A 199 -31.69 9.72 12.89
C GLN A 199 -32.85 10.70 12.73
N LEU A 200 -32.55 11.95 12.37
CA LEU A 200 -33.57 12.97 12.15
C LEU A 200 -34.47 12.59 10.97
N TYR A 201 -33.91 12.11 9.86
CA TYR A 201 -34.70 11.67 8.71
C TYR A 201 -35.69 10.56 9.09
N ASN A 202 -35.25 9.57 9.89
CA ASN A 202 -36.10 8.48 10.38
C ASN A 202 -37.20 8.93 11.38
N GLU A 203 -37.09 10.14 11.92
CA GLU A 203 -38.16 10.75 12.71
C GLU A 203 -39.29 11.31 11.85
N PHE A 204 -39.00 11.73 10.62
CA PHE A 204 -39.98 12.28 9.68
C PHE A 204 -40.53 11.23 8.70
N PHE A 205 -39.69 10.31 8.23
CA PHE A 205 -39.99 9.36 7.16
C PHE A 205 -39.79 7.92 7.63
N THR A 206 -40.59 7.00 7.10
CA THR A 206 -40.48 5.57 7.41
C THR A 206 -39.73 4.81 6.32
N LYS A 207 -39.74 5.32 5.09
CA LYS A 207 -39.08 4.69 3.94
C LYS A 207 -37.71 5.34 3.64
N PRO A 208 -36.64 4.55 3.46
CA PRO A 208 -35.33 5.08 3.05
C PRO A 208 -35.41 5.62 1.62
N THR A 209 -34.67 6.70 1.35
CA THR A 209 -34.64 7.35 0.03
C THR A 209 -33.19 7.64 -0.37
N PRO A 210 -32.77 7.29 -1.61
CA PRO A 210 -31.39 7.50 -2.07
C PRO A 210 -31.00 8.98 -2.18
N LYS A 211 -31.99 9.89 -2.23
CA LYS A 211 -31.77 11.34 -2.23
C LYS A 211 -31.13 11.85 -0.93
N LEU A 212 -31.29 11.12 0.18
CA LEU A 212 -30.60 11.46 1.43
C LEU A 212 -29.10 11.23 1.27
N ASP A 213 -28.70 10.11 0.65
CA ASP A 213 -27.30 9.81 0.37
C ASP A 213 -26.68 10.87 -0.54
N GLU A 214 -27.40 11.32 -1.58
CA GLU A 214 -26.96 12.41 -2.47
C GLU A 214 -26.71 13.72 -1.69
N LEU A 215 -27.57 14.08 -0.73
CA LEU A 215 -27.37 15.25 0.13
C LEU A 215 -26.12 15.07 1.01
N LEU A 216 -26.00 13.92 1.67
CA LEU A 216 -24.88 13.65 2.56
C LEU A 216 -23.55 13.62 1.81
N GLU A 217 -23.54 13.13 0.57
CA GLU A 217 -22.36 13.16 -0.29
C GLU A 217 -21.94 14.61 -0.58
N LYS A 218 -22.88 15.49 -0.95
CA LYS A 218 -22.60 16.93 -1.12
C LYS A 218 -22.05 17.58 0.15
N LEU A 219 -22.57 17.24 1.33
CA LEU A 219 -22.07 17.77 2.59
C LEU A 219 -20.65 17.26 2.90
N CYS A 220 -20.37 15.99 2.59
CA CYS A 220 -19.03 15.40 2.72
C CYS A 220 -18.02 16.04 1.76
N LEU A 221 -18.44 16.47 0.56
CA LEU A 221 -17.57 17.20 -0.36
C LEU A 221 -17.05 18.51 0.24
N SER A 222 -17.81 19.18 1.12
CA SER A 222 -17.30 20.37 1.82
C SER A 222 -16.11 20.06 2.73
N LEU A 223 -16.05 18.87 3.33
CA LEU A 223 -14.87 18.45 4.10
C LEU A 223 -13.70 18.18 3.16
N TYR A 224 -13.95 17.47 2.06
CA TYR A 224 -12.95 17.13 1.06
C TYR A 224 -12.33 18.38 0.43
N ASP A 225 -13.12 19.39 0.05
CA ASP A 225 -12.64 20.63 -0.58
C ASP A 225 -11.67 21.43 0.32
N VAL A 226 -11.84 21.35 1.64
CA VAL A 226 -10.95 22.00 2.61
C VAL A 226 -9.69 21.17 2.88
N LEU A 227 -9.82 19.84 2.97
CA LEU A 227 -8.69 18.96 3.25
C LEU A 227 -7.79 18.73 2.02
N ARG A 228 -8.34 18.78 0.81
CA ARG A 228 -7.60 18.50 -0.42
C ARG A 228 -6.38 19.42 -0.64
N PRO A 229 -6.50 20.76 -0.51
CA PRO A 229 -5.33 21.64 -0.58
C PRO A 229 -4.26 21.27 0.44
N MET A 230 -4.65 20.89 1.66
CA MET A 230 -3.70 20.49 2.70
C MET A 230 -2.93 19.23 2.29
N ILE A 231 -3.63 18.20 1.81
CA ILE A 231 -3.03 16.93 1.35
C ILE A 231 -2.01 17.17 0.23
N ILE A 232 -2.34 18.02 -0.74
CA ILE A 232 -1.44 18.34 -1.88
C ILE A 232 -0.13 18.99 -1.40
N HIS A 233 -0.18 19.80 -0.33
CA HIS A 233 1.00 20.50 0.18
C HIS A 233 1.84 19.67 1.16
N VAL A 234 1.36 18.50 1.63
CA VAL A 234 2.17 17.64 2.50
C VAL A 234 3.41 17.14 1.75
N ILE A 235 4.57 17.27 2.41
CA ILE A 235 5.90 16.92 1.89
C ILE A 235 6.42 15.63 2.54
N HIS A 236 6.12 15.44 3.83
CA HIS A 236 6.63 14.36 4.66
C HIS A 236 5.94 13.03 4.38
N LEU A 237 6.74 11.99 4.14
CA LEU A 237 6.25 10.64 3.85
C LEU A 237 5.55 10.03 5.08
N GLU A 238 6.06 10.32 6.28
CA GLU A 238 5.52 9.83 7.54
C GLU A 238 4.08 10.31 7.74
N THR A 239 3.84 11.61 7.59
CA THR A 239 2.51 12.20 7.70
C THR A 239 1.55 11.60 6.67
N LEU A 240 1.96 11.46 5.41
CA LEU A 240 1.13 10.84 4.38
C LEU A 240 0.79 9.37 4.70
N SER A 241 1.76 8.60 5.20
CA SER A 241 1.52 7.21 5.61
C SER A 241 0.57 7.09 6.79
N GLU A 242 0.65 8.01 7.75
CA GLU A 242 -0.26 8.07 8.89
C GLU A 242 -1.67 8.49 8.45
N LEU A 243 -1.79 9.47 7.55
CA LEU A 243 -3.07 9.85 6.95
C LEU A 243 -3.73 8.68 6.21
N CYS A 244 -2.98 7.90 5.42
CA CYS A 244 -3.50 6.66 4.82
C CYS A 244 -3.98 5.68 5.89
N GLY A 245 -3.22 5.50 6.97
CA GLY A 245 -3.59 4.61 8.08
C GLY A 245 -4.88 5.05 8.78
N ILE A 246 -5.05 6.35 9.02
CA ILE A 246 -6.25 6.93 9.64
C ILE A 246 -7.46 6.70 8.73
N LEU A 247 -7.35 7.06 7.46
CA LEU A 247 -8.48 6.95 6.52
C LEU A 247 -8.88 5.51 6.27
N LYS A 248 -7.91 4.60 6.14
CA LYS A 248 -8.19 3.20 5.88
C LYS A 248 -8.66 2.45 7.12
N ASN A 249 -7.86 2.47 8.20
CA ASN A 249 -8.10 1.61 9.36
C ASN A 249 -9.12 2.27 10.31
N GLU A 250 -8.91 3.53 10.69
CA GLU A 250 -9.80 4.19 11.66
C GLU A 250 -11.16 4.57 11.02
N MET A 251 -11.16 5.16 9.81
CA MET A 251 -12.41 5.68 9.23
C MET A 251 -13.20 4.63 8.44
N LEU A 252 -12.57 3.93 7.48
CA LEU A 252 -13.27 2.97 6.64
C LEU A 252 -13.49 1.61 7.33
N GLU A 253 -12.49 1.07 8.02
CA GLU A 253 -12.64 -0.23 8.71
C GLU A 253 -13.40 -0.07 10.04
N ASP A 254 -13.04 0.86 10.94
CA ASP A 254 -13.74 0.94 12.23
C ASP A 254 -15.10 1.66 12.17
N HIS A 255 -15.22 2.83 11.54
CA HIS A 255 -16.49 3.57 11.58
C HIS A 255 -17.52 3.12 10.53
N VAL A 256 -17.11 3.01 9.26
CA VAL A 256 -18.03 2.70 8.16
C VAL A 256 -18.51 1.25 8.23
N GLN A 257 -17.65 0.30 8.58
CA GLN A 257 -18.04 -1.12 8.63
C GLN A 257 -19.06 -1.42 9.73
N ASN A 258 -19.04 -0.64 10.82
CA ASN A 258 -20.01 -0.74 11.91
C ASN A 258 -21.38 -0.07 11.59
N ASN A 259 -21.41 0.93 10.69
CA ASN A 259 -22.64 1.67 10.34
C ASN A 259 -22.81 1.81 8.82
N ALA A 260 -22.73 0.70 8.09
CA ALA A 260 -22.65 0.69 6.63
C ALA A 260 -23.84 1.36 5.92
N GLU A 261 -25.05 1.26 6.48
CA GLU A 261 -26.25 1.87 5.90
C GLU A 261 -26.27 3.40 6.05
N GLN A 262 -25.74 3.95 7.15
CA GLN A 262 -25.82 5.39 7.45
C GLN A 262 -24.59 6.17 6.94
N LEU A 263 -23.47 5.47 6.72
CA LEU A 263 -22.20 6.09 6.34
C LEU A 263 -21.78 5.80 4.90
N GLY A 264 -22.70 5.32 4.05
CA GLY A 264 -22.42 5.03 2.64
C GLY A 264 -21.87 6.24 1.88
N ALA A 265 -22.54 7.39 1.99
CA ALA A 265 -22.12 8.64 1.35
C ALA A 265 -20.77 9.17 1.90
N PHE A 266 -20.57 9.09 3.21
CA PHE A 266 -19.29 9.45 3.84
C PHE A 266 -18.14 8.55 3.37
N ALA A 267 -18.40 7.25 3.24
CA ALA A 267 -17.42 6.29 2.76
C ALA A 267 -16.95 6.58 1.34
N ALA A 268 -17.83 7.08 0.46
CA ALA A 268 -17.46 7.51 -0.89
C ALA A 268 -16.48 8.69 -0.85
N GLY A 269 -16.78 9.73 -0.08
CA GLY A 269 -15.90 10.90 0.09
C GLY A 269 -14.54 10.53 0.72
N VAL A 270 -14.52 9.67 1.73
CA VAL A 270 -13.27 9.22 2.37
C VAL A 270 -12.45 8.34 1.43
N LYS A 271 -13.07 7.48 0.61
CA LYS A 271 -12.35 6.69 -0.40
C LYS A 271 -11.65 7.58 -1.42
N GLN A 272 -12.37 8.57 -1.95
CA GLN A 272 -11.77 9.55 -2.87
C GLN A 272 -10.60 10.30 -2.22
N MET A 273 -10.75 10.69 -0.94
CA MET A 273 -9.67 11.33 -0.20
C MET A 273 -8.47 10.39 0.03
N LEU A 274 -8.72 9.11 0.32
CA LEU A 274 -7.68 8.10 0.47
C LEU A 274 -6.91 7.90 -0.83
N GLU A 275 -7.59 7.84 -1.98
CA GLU A 275 -6.97 7.73 -3.30
C GLU A 275 -6.02 8.93 -3.56
N ASP A 276 -6.46 10.16 -3.30
CA ASP A 276 -5.62 11.36 -3.44
C ASP A 276 -4.38 11.33 -2.52
N VAL A 277 -4.55 10.89 -1.26
CA VAL A 277 -3.42 10.75 -0.32
C VAL A 277 -2.46 9.66 -0.79
N GLN A 278 -2.97 8.54 -1.31
CA GLN A 278 -2.17 7.46 -1.86
C GLN A 278 -1.39 7.90 -3.11
N GLU A 279 -2.02 8.59 -4.06
CA GLU A 279 -1.34 9.15 -5.23
C GLU A 279 -0.24 10.13 -4.81
N ARG A 280 -0.54 10.99 -3.84
CA ARG A 280 0.45 11.92 -3.28
C ARG A 280 1.61 11.18 -2.60
N LEU A 281 1.31 10.13 -1.84
CA LEU A 281 2.31 9.28 -1.19
C LEU A 281 3.22 8.60 -2.22
N VAL A 282 2.65 8.05 -3.30
CA VAL A 282 3.40 7.44 -4.41
C VAL A 282 4.33 8.47 -5.05
N TYR A 283 3.82 9.67 -5.37
CA TYR A 283 4.63 10.75 -5.95
C TYR A 283 5.77 11.19 -5.03
N ARG A 284 5.49 11.42 -3.75
CA ARG A 284 6.52 11.80 -2.76
C ARG A 284 7.53 10.68 -2.53
N THR A 285 7.10 9.43 -2.56
CA THR A 285 7.99 8.26 -2.50
C THR A 285 8.97 8.25 -3.66
N HIS A 286 8.49 8.47 -4.88
CA HIS A 286 9.36 8.50 -6.06
C HIS A 286 10.42 9.62 -5.96
N ILE A 287 10.02 10.82 -5.52
CA ILE A 287 10.97 11.92 -5.26
C ILE A 287 11.97 11.55 -4.16
N TYR A 288 11.51 10.90 -3.09
CA TYR A 288 12.35 10.45 -1.99
C TYR A 288 13.38 9.42 -2.48
N ILE A 289 12.98 8.45 -3.30
CA ILE A 289 13.91 7.48 -3.89
C ILE A 289 14.97 8.19 -4.73
N GLN A 290 14.56 9.11 -5.60
CA GLN A 290 15.51 9.85 -6.45
C GLN A 290 16.47 10.74 -5.65
N THR A 291 15.96 11.47 -4.65
CA THR A 291 16.73 12.48 -3.92
C THR A 291 17.56 11.87 -2.80
N ASP A 292 16.94 11.02 -1.97
CA ASP A 292 17.50 10.52 -0.71
C ASP A 292 18.18 9.14 -0.81
N ILE A 293 17.94 8.38 -1.89
CA ILE A 293 18.58 7.09 -2.14
C ILE A 293 19.56 7.19 -3.33
N THR A 294 19.07 7.50 -4.52
CA THR A 294 19.91 7.60 -5.74
C THR A 294 20.85 8.79 -5.68
N GLY A 295 20.35 9.97 -5.26
CA GLY A 295 21.11 11.20 -5.12
C GLY A 295 21.99 11.28 -3.87
N TYR A 296 22.00 10.25 -3.02
CA TYR A 296 22.74 10.27 -1.77
C TYR A 296 24.26 10.34 -2.01
N LYS A 297 24.90 11.40 -1.51
CA LYS A 297 26.35 11.52 -1.50
C LYS A 297 26.89 11.01 -0.16
N PRO A 298 27.73 9.97 -0.14
CA PRO A 298 28.25 9.42 1.10
C PRO A 298 29.11 10.44 1.84
N ALA A 299 28.80 10.68 3.12
CA ALA A 299 29.63 11.49 3.98
C ALA A 299 30.96 10.76 4.29
N PRO A 300 32.06 11.47 4.56
CA PRO A 300 33.35 10.83 4.89
C PRO A 300 33.27 9.92 6.13
N GLY A 301 32.37 10.24 7.06
CA GLY A 301 32.07 9.38 8.21
C GLY A 301 31.36 8.07 7.85
N ASP A 302 30.56 8.04 6.79
CA ASP A 302 29.87 6.81 6.34
C ASP A 302 30.82 5.87 5.59
N LEU A 303 31.84 6.45 4.92
CA LEU A 303 32.90 5.72 4.22
C LEU A 303 33.96 5.15 5.18
N ALA A 304 34.09 5.74 6.38
CA ALA A 304 34.95 5.22 7.46
C ALA A 304 34.32 4.01 8.19
N TYR A 305 33.65 3.13 7.44
CA TYR A 305 33.03 1.92 7.97
C TYR A 305 34.03 0.93 8.61
N PRO A 306 35.24 0.71 8.05
CA PRO A 306 36.20 -0.22 8.64
C PRO A 306 36.71 0.25 10.01
N ASP A 307 36.99 1.56 10.17
CA ASP A 307 37.44 2.13 11.45
C ASP A 307 36.35 2.07 12.53
N LYS A 308 35.09 2.27 12.13
CA LYS A 308 33.93 2.17 13.02
C LYS A 308 33.74 0.74 13.54
N LEU A 309 33.95 -0.27 12.69
CA LEU A 309 33.86 -1.67 13.10
C LEU A 309 34.98 -2.07 14.08
N GLU A 310 36.22 -1.62 13.84
CA GLU A 310 37.35 -1.89 14.73
C GLU A 310 37.18 -1.22 16.10
N MET A 311 36.74 0.05 16.12
CA MET A 311 36.44 0.76 17.36
C MET A 311 35.35 0.05 18.17
N MET A 312 34.32 -0.47 17.50
CA MET A 312 33.25 -1.23 18.18
C MET A 312 33.69 -2.62 18.62
N GLU A 313 34.58 -3.29 17.90
CA GLU A 313 35.18 -4.54 18.37
C GLU A 313 35.97 -4.29 19.66
N GLN A 314 36.75 -3.20 19.73
CA GLN A 314 37.49 -2.80 20.93
C GLN A 314 36.56 -2.45 22.11
N ILE A 315 35.44 -1.78 21.84
CA ILE A 315 34.41 -1.50 22.84
C ILE A 315 33.74 -2.81 23.30
N ALA A 316 33.41 -3.72 22.39
CA ALA A 316 32.80 -5.00 22.75
C ALA A 316 33.77 -5.92 23.51
N GLN A 317 35.06 -5.88 23.18
CA GLN A 317 36.11 -6.61 23.89
C GLN A 317 36.34 -6.04 25.30
N SER A 318 36.40 -4.71 25.45
CA SER A 318 36.51 -4.07 26.77
C SER A 318 35.29 -4.32 27.65
N LEU A 319 34.06 -4.27 27.10
CA LEU A 319 32.85 -4.63 27.84
C LEU A 319 32.82 -6.11 28.26
N LYS A 320 33.29 -7.02 27.40
CA LYS A 320 33.43 -8.44 27.75
C LYS A 320 34.51 -8.66 28.80
N GLU A 321 35.61 -7.91 28.75
CA GLU A 321 36.67 -7.95 29.75
C GLU A 321 36.23 -7.38 31.10
N GLU A 322 35.42 -6.30 31.10
CA GLU A 322 34.79 -5.76 32.31
C GLU A 322 33.80 -6.76 32.92
N GLN A 323 32.96 -7.41 32.11
CA GLN A 323 32.07 -8.49 32.58
C GLN A 323 32.83 -9.70 33.12
N LYS A 324 34.03 -9.99 32.59
CA LYS A 324 34.89 -11.09 33.05
C LYS A 324 35.71 -10.73 34.30
N LYS A 325 35.84 -9.44 34.63
CA LYS A 325 36.58 -8.93 35.80
C LYS A 325 35.72 -8.76 37.06
N LEU A 326 34.40 -8.92 37.00
CA LEU A 326 33.56 -9.04 38.19
C LEU A 326 33.68 -10.46 38.78
N PRO A 327 34.26 -10.63 39.98
CA PRO A 327 34.20 -11.91 40.67
C PRO A 327 32.77 -12.13 41.19
N SER A 328 32.30 -13.36 41.04
CA SER A 328 31.06 -13.87 41.59
C SER A 328 31.05 -13.80 43.12
N GLU A 329 30.57 -12.69 43.70
CA GLU A 329 30.06 -12.68 45.08
C GLU A 329 28.76 -11.87 45.20
N ALA A 330 27.80 -12.52 45.86
CA ALA A 330 26.60 -12.02 46.52
C ALA A 330 25.40 -11.53 45.67
N SER A 331 24.43 -12.44 45.63
CA SER A 331 23.00 -12.27 45.36
C SER A 331 22.29 -11.32 46.34
N PHE A 332 21.15 -10.76 45.89
CA PHE A 332 20.10 -9.98 46.61
C PHE A 332 20.51 -8.54 47.01
N SER A 333 19.80 -7.47 46.64
CA SER A 333 18.36 -7.24 46.83
C SER A 333 17.86 -6.01 46.05
N ASP A 334 16.62 -6.17 45.60
CA ASP A 334 15.69 -5.27 44.93
C ASP A 334 15.37 -3.99 45.74
N VAL A 335 15.55 -2.81 45.14
CA VAL A 335 14.77 -1.59 45.45
C VAL A 335 14.60 -0.76 44.18
N ARG A 336 13.40 -0.81 43.60
CA ARG A 336 12.87 0.14 42.62
C ARG A 336 12.55 1.49 43.29
N LEU A 337 12.93 2.59 42.62
CA LEU A 337 12.30 3.91 42.75
C LEU A 337 12.14 4.51 41.34
N GLU A 338 10.92 4.94 41.03
CA GLU A 338 10.43 5.61 39.80
C GLU A 338 10.99 7.05 39.68
N ASP A 339 11.70 7.41 38.61
CA ASP A 339 11.31 8.14 37.35
C ASP A 339 11.50 9.68 37.44
N PRO A 340 11.67 10.53 36.36
CA PRO A 340 11.30 10.31 34.94
C PRO A 340 12.26 10.87 33.84
N GLU A 341 11.84 10.64 32.58
CA GLU A 341 12.18 11.31 31.29
C GLU A 341 13.37 10.82 30.43
N SER A 342 13.11 9.89 29.51
CA SER A 342 13.23 10.13 28.04
C SER A 342 12.96 8.88 27.17
N CYS A 343 12.02 9.03 26.23
CA CYS A 343 11.83 8.34 24.94
C CYS A 343 12.13 6.83 24.79
N SER A 344 11.07 6.00 24.77
CA SER A 344 10.75 5.13 23.62
C SER A 344 9.40 4.41 23.78
N LEU A 345 8.38 4.90 23.06
CA LEU A 345 7.14 4.20 22.77
C LEU A 345 7.38 3.28 21.56
N VAL A 346 7.28 1.95 21.74
CA VAL A 346 6.33 1.04 21.04
C VAL A 346 6.54 -0.36 21.65
N LYS A 347 5.57 -0.85 22.43
CA LYS A 347 5.10 -2.26 22.42
C LYS A 347 3.96 -2.43 23.41
N SER A 348 2.74 -2.46 22.89
CA SER A 348 1.59 -3.12 23.50
C SER A 348 1.13 -4.20 22.53
N VAL A 349 1.23 -5.48 22.90
CA VAL A 349 0.21 -6.53 22.73
C VAL A 349 0.68 -7.74 23.55
N SER A 350 -0.13 -8.04 24.58
CA SER A 350 -0.54 -9.32 25.15
C SER A 350 0.44 -10.49 25.27
N ALA A 351 0.55 -10.96 26.52
CA ALA A 351 1.23 -12.18 26.94
C ALA A 351 0.45 -13.45 26.59
N GLU A 352 1.15 -14.46 26.05
CA GLU A 352 0.86 -15.87 26.32
C GLU A 352 2.10 -16.77 26.02
N SER A 353 2.63 -17.33 27.12
CA SER A 353 3.35 -18.62 27.30
C SER A 353 4.34 -19.21 26.27
N LEU A 354 5.58 -19.36 26.76
CA LEU A 354 6.42 -20.58 26.81
C LEU A 354 6.98 -21.20 25.51
N ASN A 355 8.25 -20.90 25.19
CA ASN A 355 9.35 -21.88 25.06
C ASN A 355 10.71 -21.20 24.74
N PRO A 356 11.82 -21.55 25.41
CA PRO A 356 13.14 -20.96 25.15
C PRO A 356 13.91 -21.80 24.13
N ARG A 357 14.04 -21.34 22.89
CA ARG A 357 15.03 -21.91 21.94
C ARG A 357 15.73 -20.82 21.14
N HIS A 358 17.06 -20.85 21.29
CA HIS A 358 18.10 -20.12 20.56
C HIS A 358 18.15 -18.59 20.76
N GLN A 359 18.80 -18.17 21.85
CA GLN A 359 19.51 -16.90 21.88
C GLN A 359 20.66 -16.96 20.86
N THR A 360 20.40 -16.55 19.62
CA THR A 360 21.46 -15.97 18.79
C THR A 360 21.95 -14.74 19.52
N THR A 361 23.23 -14.73 19.88
CA THR A 361 23.92 -13.59 20.47
C THR A 361 23.82 -12.41 19.49
N ILE A 362 22.87 -11.49 19.73
CA ILE A 362 22.74 -10.26 18.95
C ILE A 362 24.02 -9.47 19.17
N SER A 363 24.84 -9.35 18.13
CA SER A 363 26.04 -8.53 18.15
C SER A 363 25.62 -7.07 18.25
N PRO A 364 26.31 -6.20 19.02
CA PRO A 364 26.03 -4.76 19.03
C PRO A 364 26.18 -4.09 17.65
N ALA A 365 26.71 -4.83 16.66
CA ALA A 365 26.74 -4.44 15.26
C ALA A 365 25.37 -4.50 14.53
N ASP A 366 24.36 -5.15 15.12
CA ASP A 366 23.00 -5.27 14.60
C ASP A 366 22.06 -4.14 15.06
N LEU A 367 22.56 -3.15 15.81
CA LEU A 367 21.78 -1.94 16.08
C LEU A 367 21.58 -1.17 14.76
N HIS A 368 20.33 -0.77 14.48
CA HIS A 368 19.91 0.10 13.36
C HIS A 368 20.75 1.38 13.16
N GLY A 369 21.63 1.73 14.10
CA GLY A 369 22.59 2.83 14.00
C GLY A 369 23.83 2.54 13.14
N MET A 370 24.13 1.29 12.80
CA MET A 370 25.29 0.90 11.97
C MET A 370 24.96 0.58 10.52
N TRP A 371 23.69 0.60 10.15
CA TRP A 371 23.28 0.36 8.78
C TRP A 371 23.66 1.54 7.92
N TYR A 372 24.14 1.26 6.71
CA TYR A 372 24.36 2.31 5.73
C TYR A 372 23.07 3.13 5.53
N PRO A 373 23.15 4.47 5.51
CA PRO A 373 21.96 5.33 5.53
C PRO A 373 20.92 5.02 4.45
N THR A 374 21.35 4.68 3.23
CA THR A 374 20.41 4.35 2.15
C THR A 374 19.65 3.05 2.38
N VAL A 375 20.26 2.05 3.02
CA VAL A 375 19.58 0.80 3.41
C VAL A 375 18.49 1.09 4.44
N ARG A 376 18.82 1.87 5.48
CA ARG A 376 17.83 2.26 6.51
C ARG A 376 16.67 3.05 5.90
N ARG A 377 16.98 4.06 5.08
CA ARG A 377 15.98 4.90 4.39
C ARG A 377 15.05 4.07 3.51
N THR A 378 15.59 3.09 2.79
CA THR A 378 14.84 2.19 1.92
C THR A 378 13.91 1.30 2.74
N LEU A 379 14.40 0.65 3.79
CA LEU A 379 13.60 -0.27 4.61
C LEU A 379 12.48 0.45 5.38
N VAL A 380 12.74 1.63 5.95
CA VAL A 380 11.71 2.44 6.60
C VAL A 380 10.63 2.83 5.59
N CYS A 381 11.03 3.29 4.41
CA CYS A 381 10.11 3.62 3.32
C CYS A 381 9.23 2.41 2.96
N LEU A 382 9.83 1.24 2.68
CA LEU A 382 9.09 0.00 2.34
C LEU A 382 8.10 -0.41 3.44
N SER A 383 8.51 -0.36 4.71
CA SER A 383 7.63 -0.72 5.83
C SER A 383 6.38 0.16 5.93
N LYS A 384 6.52 1.45 5.61
CA LYS A 384 5.42 2.43 5.65
C LYS A 384 4.49 2.25 4.45
N LEU A 385 5.05 2.04 3.26
CA LEU A 385 4.28 1.85 2.02
C LEU A 385 3.45 0.56 2.04
N TYR A 386 3.99 -0.52 2.63
CA TYR A 386 3.36 -1.84 2.65
C TYR A 386 1.93 -1.83 3.23
N ARG A 387 1.67 -0.99 4.25
CA ARG A 387 0.35 -0.91 4.89
C ARG A 387 -0.62 0.03 4.16
N CYS A 388 -0.08 0.99 3.41
CA CYS A 388 -0.84 2.14 2.91
C CYS A 388 -1.26 2.02 1.44
N ILE A 389 -0.59 1.16 0.66
CA ILE A 389 -0.70 1.14 -0.80
C ILE A 389 -1.12 -0.26 -1.29
N ASP A 390 -1.82 -0.29 -2.42
CA ASP A 390 -2.18 -1.54 -3.11
C ASP A 390 -0.96 -2.33 -3.57
N ARG A 391 -1.13 -3.65 -3.61
CA ARG A 391 -0.04 -4.61 -3.89
C ARG A 391 0.68 -4.31 -5.20
N ALA A 392 -0.03 -3.96 -6.27
CA ALA A 392 0.56 -3.71 -7.58
C ALA A 392 1.46 -2.46 -7.61
N VAL A 393 1.04 -1.39 -6.93
CA VAL A 393 1.81 -0.14 -6.88
C VAL A 393 2.98 -0.28 -5.90
N PHE A 394 2.77 -0.96 -4.77
CA PHE A 394 3.84 -1.29 -3.83
C PHE A 394 4.96 -2.10 -4.49
N GLN A 395 4.58 -3.08 -5.31
CA GLN A 395 5.51 -3.88 -6.08
C GLN A 395 6.44 -2.99 -6.92
N GLY A 396 5.90 -2.15 -7.80
CA GLY A 396 6.68 -1.25 -8.66
C GLY A 396 7.62 -0.32 -7.88
N LEU A 397 7.09 0.36 -6.84
CA LEU A 397 7.89 1.26 -6.00
C LEU A 397 9.00 0.52 -5.24
N SER A 398 8.73 -0.71 -4.79
CA SER A 398 9.71 -1.49 -4.05
C SER A 398 10.89 -1.90 -4.93
N GLN A 399 10.66 -2.26 -6.19
CA GLN A 399 11.71 -2.58 -7.15
C GLN A 399 12.59 -1.35 -7.41
N GLU A 400 11.97 -0.19 -7.64
CA GLU A 400 12.72 1.06 -7.86
C GLU A 400 13.58 1.42 -6.65
N ALA A 401 13.01 1.37 -5.45
CA ALA A 401 13.71 1.68 -4.21
C ALA A 401 14.87 0.70 -3.93
N LEU A 402 14.67 -0.60 -4.17
CA LEU A 402 15.69 -1.63 -3.98
C LEU A 402 16.82 -1.52 -5.01
N SER A 403 16.49 -1.30 -6.28
CA SER A 403 17.47 -1.07 -7.34
C SER A 403 18.33 0.17 -7.05
N ALA A 404 17.70 1.27 -6.65
CA ALA A 404 18.39 2.49 -6.23
C ALA A 404 19.31 2.26 -5.01
N CYS A 405 18.84 1.47 -4.03
CA CYS A 405 19.64 1.10 -2.87
C CYS A 405 20.86 0.26 -3.26
N ILE A 406 20.70 -0.74 -4.13
CA ILE A 406 21.81 -1.59 -4.61
C ILE A 406 22.83 -0.73 -5.36
N HIS A 407 22.37 0.18 -6.23
CA HIS A 407 23.27 1.08 -6.97
C HIS A 407 24.08 1.98 -6.02
N SER A 408 23.43 2.54 -5.00
CA SER A 408 24.10 3.32 -3.96
C SER A 408 25.13 2.50 -3.17
N LEU A 409 24.80 1.24 -2.84
CA LEU A 409 25.72 0.32 -2.15
C LEU A 409 26.94 -0.04 -2.99
N LEU A 410 26.76 -0.26 -4.30
CA LEU A 410 27.88 -0.51 -5.22
C LEU A 410 28.81 0.72 -5.30
N GLY A 411 28.26 1.92 -5.43
CA GLY A 411 29.04 3.17 -5.42
C GLY A 411 29.79 3.40 -4.09
N ALA A 412 29.17 3.04 -2.96
CA ALA A 412 29.80 3.08 -1.65
C ALA A 412 30.94 2.06 -1.54
N ALA A 413 30.72 0.82 -1.99
CA ALA A 413 31.75 -0.24 -2.00
C ALA A 413 32.98 0.15 -2.86
N ASP A 414 32.76 0.77 -4.02
CA ASP A 414 33.83 1.29 -4.88
C ASP A 414 34.58 2.46 -4.26
N SER A 415 33.91 3.27 -3.44
CA SER A 415 34.55 4.38 -2.73
C SER A 415 35.40 3.87 -1.55
N ILE A 416 34.92 2.83 -0.84
CA ILE A 416 35.66 2.18 0.24
C ILE A 416 36.88 1.43 -0.31
N SER A 417 36.74 0.74 -1.45
CA SER A 417 37.85 0.01 -2.08
C SER A 417 39.01 0.91 -2.50
N LYS A 418 38.72 2.16 -2.89
CA LYS A 418 39.73 3.19 -3.21
C LYS A 418 40.43 3.76 -1.98
N ASN A 419 39.72 3.89 -0.85
CA ASN A 419 40.26 4.55 0.35
C ASN A 419 41.07 3.62 1.25
N LYS A 420 40.68 2.34 1.39
CA LYS A 420 41.32 1.36 2.29
C LYS A 420 41.86 0.15 1.55
N THR A 421 41.01 -0.86 1.38
CA THR A 421 41.37 -2.11 0.71
C THR A 421 40.19 -2.61 -0.11
N GLN A 422 40.49 -3.31 -1.19
CA GLN A 422 39.47 -3.93 -2.05
C GLN A 422 38.67 -5.01 -1.31
N VAL A 423 39.28 -5.65 -0.30
CA VAL A 423 38.64 -6.66 0.57
C VAL A 423 37.56 -6.01 1.43
N ASP A 424 37.85 -4.88 2.06
CA ASP A 424 36.89 -4.17 2.92
C ASP A 424 35.68 -3.65 2.13
N GLY A 425 35.88 -3.20 0.89
CA GLY A 425 34.79 -2.78 0.00
C GLY A 425 33.85 -3.94 -0.37
N GLN A 426 34.40 -5.12 -0.68
CA GLN A 426 33.61 -6.31 -0.99
C GLN A 426 32.88 -6.88 0.23
N LEU A 427 33.55 -6.94 1.39
CA LEU A 427 32.93 -7.40 2.63
C LEU A 427 31.83 -6.44 3.10
N PHE A 428 32.03 -5.13 2.93
CA PHE A 428 30.98 -4.13 3.16
C PHE A 428 29.74 -4.41 2.30
N LEU A 429 29.94 -4.66 0.99
CA LEU A 429 28.84 -4.95 0.07
C LEU A 429 28.10 -6.23 0.45
N ILE A 430 28.83 -7.33 0.72
CA ILE A 430 28.25 -8.61 1.13
C ILE A 430 27.43 -8.45 2.41
N LYS A 431 27.96 -7.75 3.42
CA LYS A 431 27.26 -7.50 4.69
C LYS A 431 25.92 -6.77 4.47
N HIS A 432 25.94 -5.68 3.71
CA HIS A 432 24.73 -4.87 3.51
C HIS A 432 23.69 -5.55 2.61
N LEU A 433 24.13 -6.35 1.62
CA LEU A 433 23.22 -7.16 0.81
C LEU A 433 22.59 -8.31 1.62
N LEU A 434 23.31 -8.92 2.56
CA LEU A 434 22.76 -9.91 3.49
C LEU A 434 21.71 -9.29 4.42
N ILE A 435 21.99 -8.11 4.99
CA ILE A 435 21.04 -7.36 5.80
C ILE A 435 19.79 -7.03 4.97
N LEU A 436 19.98 -6.50 3.75
CA LEU A 436 18.89 -6.15 2.86
C LEU A 436 18.01 -7.39 2.55
N ARG A 437 18.63 -8.53 2.24
CA ARG A 437 17.93 -9.80 1.98
C ARG A 437 17.10 -10.27 3.18
N GLU A 438 17.67 -10.23 4.39
CA GLU A 438 16.98 -10.65 5.62
C GLU A 438 15.80 -9.74 5.95
N GLN A 439 15.99 -8.41 5.83
CA GLN A 439 14.94 -7.43 6.14
C GLN A 439 13.83 -7.40 5.09
N ILE A 440 14.08 -7.87 3.87
CA ILE A 440 13.06 -8.05 2.82
C ILE A 440 12.26 -9.34 3.05
N ALA A 441 12.76 -10.27 3.88
CA ALA A 441 12.14 -11.57 4.07
C ALA A 441 10.73 -11.57 4.67
N PRO A 442 10.39 -10.71 5.63
CA PRO A 442 9.02 -10.61 6.15
C PRO A 442 8.00 -10.15 5.10
N PHE A 443 8.42 -9.53 4.01
CA PHE A 443 7.54 -8.99 2.96
C PHE A 443 7.28 -10.01 1.82
N HIS A 444 7.59 -11.30 2.03
CA HIS A 444 7.76 -12.33 1.01
C HIS A 444 6.54 -12.77 0.17
N THR A 445 5.34 -12.22 0.35
CA THR A 445 4.20 -12.58 -0.50
C THR A 445 3.99 -11.70 -1.72
N ASP A 446 4.66 -10.54 -1.84
CA ASP A 446 4.15 -9.52 -2.76
C ASP A 446 5.23 -8.71 -3.54
N PHE A 447 6.39 -9.28 -3.94
CA PHE A 447 7.40 -8.55 -4.77
C PHE A 447 7.51 -8.97 -6.24
N THR A 448 6.59 -9.77 -6.75
CA THR A 448 6.63 -10.23 -8.14
C THR A 448 5.88 -9.25 -9.04
N ILE A 449 6.60 -8.39 -9.77
CA ILE A 449 5.99 -7.52 -10.78
C ILE A 449 5.85 -8.30 -12.08
N LYS A 450 4.68 -8.18 -12.72
CA LYS A 450 4.46 -8.61 -14.10
C LYS A 450 4.88 -7.47 -15.04
N GLU A 451 6.16 -7.40 -15.41
CA GLU A 451 6.57 -6.52 -16.50
C GLU A 451 6.23 -7.20 -17.84
N ILE A 452 5.29 -6.61 -18.57
CA ILE A 452 4.97 -7.01 -19.94
C ILE A 452 5.98 -6.32 -20.86
N SER A 453 7.10 -6.96 -21.12
CA SER A 453 8.05 -6.50 -22.13
C SER A 453 7.75 -7.17 -23.48
N LEU A 454 7.70 -6.39 -24.54
CA LEU A 454 7.60 -6.91 -25.92
C LEU A 454 8.98 -7.38 -26.38
N ASP A 455 9.18 -8.69 -26.55
CA ASP A 455 10.44 -9.22 -27.09
C ASP A 455 10.47 -9.02 -28.61
N LEU A 456 11.14 -7.94 -29.05
CA LEU A 456 11.26 -7.60 -30.47
C LEU A 456 12.31 -8.45 -31.22
N LYS A 457 12.94 -9.44 -30.58
CA LYS A 457 13.97 -10.27 -31.25
C LYS A 457 13.39 -11.05 -32.42
N LYS A 458 12.19 -11.64 -32.27
CA LYS A 458 11.53 -12.39 -33.35
C LYS A 458 11.08 -11.49 -34.50
N THR A 459 10.52 -10.31 -34.18
CA THR A 459 10.18 -9.26 -35.16
C THR A 459 11.41 -8.79 -35.92
N ARG A 460 12.50 -8.56 -35.20
CA ARG A 460 13.79 -8.13 -35.77
C ARG A 460 14.37 -9.23 -36.68
N ASP A 461 14.37 -10.48 -36.24
CA ASP A 461 14.91 -11.59 -37.02
C ASP A 461 14.02 -11.91 -38.25
N ALA A 462 12.69 -11.77 -38.14
CA ALA A 462 11.76 -11.87 -39.26
C ALA A 462 11.91 -10.70 -40.26
N ALA A 463 12.16 -9.48 -39.77
CA ALA A 463 12.48 -8.32 -40.60
C ALA A 463 13.84 -8.46 -41.31
N PHE A 464 14.87 -8.97 -40.63
CA PHE A 464 16.17 -9.29 -41.24
C PHE A 464 16.05 -10.39 -42.31
N LYS A 465 15.17 -11.38 -42.12
CA LYS A 465 14.86 -12.38 -43.16
C LYS A 465 14.20 -11.78 -44.40
N ILE A 466 13.46 -10.67 -44.30
CA ILE A 466 12.91 -9.92 -45.45
C ILE A 466 13.99 -9.07 -46.13
N LEU A 467 14.88 -8.45 -45.35
CA LEU A 467 15.96 -7.59 -45.83
C LEU A 467 17.10 -8.35 -46.55
N ASN A 468 17.15 -9.68 -46.43
CA ASN A 468 18.11 -10.49 -47.17
C ASN A 468 17.79 -10.48 -48.68
N PRO A 469 18.76 -10.14 -49.55
CA PRO A 469 18.51 -9.94 -50.99
C PRO A 469 18.03 -11.20 -51.75
N LYS A 470 18.18 -12.39 -51.16
CA LYS A 470 17.72 -13.67 -51.74
C LYS A 470 16.21 -13.92 -51.57
N THR A 471 15.54 -13.28 -50.62
CA THR A 471 14.12 -13.50 -50.27
C THR A 471 13.18 -12.42 -50.81
N VAL A 472 13.72 -11.28 -51.27
CA VAL A 472 12.95 -10.18 -51.92
C VAL A 472 12.14 -10.66 -53.13
N SER A 473 12.65 -11.65 -53.88
CA SER A 473 11.95 -12.27 -55.02
C SER A 473 10.70 -13.09 -54.64
N ARG A 474 10.45 -13.30 -53.34
CA ARG A 474 9.28 -14.01 -52.79
C ARG A 474 8.29 -13.08 -52.08
N PHE A 475 8.52 -11.76 -52.09
CA PHE A 475 7.71 -10.77 -51.38
C PHE A 475 6.29 -10.62 -51.96
N PHE A 476 6.12 -10.86 -53.27
CA PHE A 476 4.84 -10.70 -53.98
C PHE A 476 4.31 -12.01 -54.59
N ARG A 477 4.80 -13.18 -54.15
CA ARG A 477 4.27 -14.45 -54.66
C ARG A 477 2.95 -14.78 -53.96
N LEU A 478 1.87 -14.91 -54.73
CA LEU A 478 0.51 -15.30 -54.31
C LEU A 478 0.36 -16.78 -53.89
N ASN A 479 1.45 -17.44 -53.49
CA ASN A 479 1.46 -18.83 -53.02
C ASN A 479 1.66 -18.87 -51.49
N SER A 480 1.34 -19.98 -50.83
CA SER A 480 1.43 -20.19 -49.37
C SER A 480 2.82 -19.94 -48.76
N ASN A 481 3.87 -19.82 -49.58
CA ASN A 481 5.24 -19.48 -49.19
C ASN A 481 5.58 -17.99 -49.43
N ASN A 482 4.68 -17.07 -49.03
CA ASN A 482 4.92 -15.63 -49.14
C ASN A 482 5.71 -15.13 -47.93
N ALA A 483 6.83 -14.44 -48.17
CA ALA A 483 7.67 -13.87 -47.11
C ALA A 483 6.93 -12.80 -46.28
N LEU A 484 5.94 -12.12 -46.86
CA LEU A 484 5.11 -11.12 -46.18
C LEU A 484 4.08 -11.77 -45.25
N ILE A 485 3.48 -12.89 -45.68
CA ILE A 485 2.59 -13.69 -44.82
C ILE A 485 3.41 -14.34 -43.70
N GLN A 486 4.61 -14.84 -43.99
CA GLN A 486 5.53 -15.37 -42.98
C GLN A 486 5.92 -14.32 -41.95
N PHE A 487 6.15 -13.06 -42.36
CA PHE A 487 6.42 -11.96 -41.43
C PHE A 487 5.20 -11.55 -40.61
N LEU A 488 4.00 -11.55 -41.20
CA LEU A 488 2.76 -11.30 -40.43
C LEU A 488 2.46 -12.43 -39.43
N LEU A 489 2.85 -13.68 -39.74
CA LEU A 489 2.66 -14.83 -38.84
C LEU A 489 3.77 -14.95 -37.78
N GLU A 490 5.05 -14.86 -38.18
CA GLU A 490 6.23 -15.04 -37.32
C GLU A 490 6.76 -13.75 -36.70
N GLY A 491 6.38 -12.59 -37.24
CA GLY A 491 6.73 -11.26 -36.74
C GLY A 491 5.68 -10.67 -35.80
N THR A 492 4.76 -11.49 -35.28
CA THR A 492 3.98 -11.09 -34.12
C THR A 492 4.93 -11.00 -32.91
N PRO A 493 5.02 -9.84 -32.24
CA PRO A 493 5.92 -9.70 -31.11
C PRO A 493 5.43 -10.63 -30.00
N GLU A 494 6.33 -11.51 -29.52
CA GLU A 494 6.00 -12.42 -28.44
C GLU A 494 5.94 -11.61 -27.15
N ILE A 495 4.75 -11.61 -26.54
CA ILE A 495 4.55 -11.04 -25.22
C ILE A 495 5.23 -11.98 -24.24
N ARG A 496 6.43 -11.60 -23.77
CA ARG A 496 7.14 -12.34 -22.74
C ARG A 496 6.93 -11.65 -21.41
N GLU A 497 6.18 -12.33 -20.55
CA GLU A 497 6.00 -11.95 -19.15
C GLU A 497 7.32 -12.18 -18.41
N HIS A 498 8.05 -11.11 -18.11
CA HIS A 498 9.20 -11.20 -17.24
C HIS A 498 8.72 -11.01 -15.79
N TYR A 499 8.72 -12.11 -15.03
CA TYR A 499 8.55 -12.08 -13.59
C TYR A 499 9.87 -11.62 -12.96
N ILE A 500 10.02 -10.31 -12.77
CA ILE A 500 11.16 -9.76 -12.05
C ILE A 500 10.79 -9.76 -10.56
N ASP A 501 11.49 -10.61 -9.82
CA ASP A 501 11.36 -10.72 -8.36
C ASP A 501 12.50 -9.92 -7.74
N SER A 502 12.17 -8.84 -7.05
CA SER A 502 13.14 -7.97 -6.37
C SER A 502 14.04 -8.75 -5.40
N LYS A 503 13.55 -9.86 -4.82
CA LYS A 503 14.36 -10.76 -3.99
C LYS A 503 15.42 -11.49 -4.81
N LYS A 504 15.04 -12.01 -5.98
CA LYS A 504 15.97 -12.70 -6.89
C LYS A 504 17.06 -11.75 -7.39
N ASP A 505 16.73 -10.47 -7.56
CA ASP A 505 17.71 -9.47 -7.99
C ASP A 505 18.75 -9.19 -6.89
N VAL A 506 18.30 -9.01 -5.64
CA VAL A 506 19.20 -8.92 -4.47
C VAL A 506 20.05 -10.19 -4.34
N ASP A 507 19.45 -11.38 -4.46
CA ASP A 507 20.17 -12.67 -4.40
C ASP A 507 21.19 -12.80 -5.53
N ARG A 508 20.88 -12.31 -6.74
CA ARG A 508 21.80 -12.30 -7.88
C ARG A 508 23.00 -11.39 -7.64
N HIS A 509 22.77 -10.18 -7.15
CA HIS A 509 23.84 -9.24 -6.79
C HIS A 509 24.70 -9.75 -5.64
N LEU A 510 24.07 -10.36 -4.62
CA LEU A 510 24.78 -11.01 -3.52
C LEU A 510 25.67 -12.16 -4.02
N LYS A 511 25.13 -13.05 -4.86
CA LYS A 511 25.89 -14.15 -5.43
C LYS A 511 27.08 -13.65 -6.25
N SER A 512 26.87 -12.63 -7.08
CA SER A 512 27.94 -12.02 -7.88
C SER A 512 29.03 -11.39 -7.00
N ALA A 513 28.67 -10.67 -5.94
CA ALA A 513 29.62 -10.09 -4.99
C ALA A 513 30.44 -11.18 -4.27
N CYS A 514 29.79 -12.28 -3.85
CA CYS A 514 30.45 -13.43 -3.24
C CYS A 514 31.41 -14.13 -4.23
N GLU A 515 30.99 -14.34 -5.48
CA GLU A 515 31.84 -14.94 -6.52
C GLU A 515 33.06 -14.08 -6.83
N GLN A 516 32.89 -12.75 -6.93
CA GLN A 516 34.00 -11.81 -7.13
C GLN A 516 34.98 -11.83 -5.95
N PHE A 517 34.47 -11.86 -4.71
CA PHE A 517 35.30 -11.99 -3.51
C PHE A 517 36.09 -13.30 -3.53
N ILE A 518 35.44 -14.43 -3.82
CA ILE A 518 36.08 -15.75 -3.90
C ILE A 518 37.17 -15.76 -4.97
N GLN A 519 36.89 -15.23 -6.17
CA GLN A 519 37.86 -15.16 -7.26
C GLN A 519 39.07 -14.30 -6.88
N GLN A 520 38.84 -13.14 -6.27
CA GLN A 520 39.90 -12.25 -5.85
C GLN A 520 40.79 -12.87 -4.76
N GLN A 521 40.19 -13.46 -3.72
CA GLN A 521 40.95 -14.15 -2.68
C GLN A 521 41.73 -15.34 -3.26
N THR A 522 41.09 -16.14 -4.11
CA THR A 522 41.75 -17.27 -4.81
C THR A 522 42.95 -16.77 -5.61
N LYS A 523 42.80 -15.69 -6.39
CA LYS A 523 43.90 -15.08 -7.14
C LYS A 523 45.00 -14.59 -6.19
N GLN A 524 44.66 -13.88 -5.11
CA GLN A 524 45.64 -13.37 -4.15
C GLN A 524 46.48 -14.47 -3.46
N PHE A 525 45.94 -15.68 -3.31
CA PHE A 525 46.65 -16.83 -2.76
C PHE A 525 47.40 -17.65 -3.81
N ILE A 526 46.90 -17.74 -5.04
CA ILE A 526 47.37 -18.69 -6.06
C ILE A 526 48.09 -18.00 -7.22
N GLU A 527 48.08 -16.67 -7.37
CA GLU A 527 48.60 -15.93 -8.54
C GLU A 527 49.97 -16.42 -9.03
N GLN A 528 50.93 -16.59 -8.12
CA GLN A 528 52.28 -17.08 -8.44
C GLN A 528 52.28 -18.52 -8.96
N LEU A 529 51.41 -19.36 -8.41
CA LEU A 529 51.24 -20.74 -8.83
C LEU A 529 50.45 -20.85 -10.14
N GLU A 530 49.45 -20.00 -10.35
CA GLU A 530 48.63 -19.97 -11.57
C GLU A 530 49.44 -19.51 -12.79
N GLU A 531 50.30 -18.50 -12.64
CA GLU A 531 51.25 -18.09 -13.69
C GLU A 531 52.21 -19.22 -14.07
N PHE A 532 52.71 -19.97 -13.08
CA PHE A 532 53.54 -21.14 -13.33
C PHE A 532 52.78 -22.24 -14.07
N MET A 533 51.56 -22.57 -13.62
CA MET A 533 50.70 -23.55 -14.26
C MET A 533 50.35 -23.16 -15.71
N THR A 534 50.16 -21.87 -15.98
CA THR A 534 49.88 -21.35 -17.33
C THR A 534 51.10 -21.49 -18.24
N LYS A 535 52.31 -21.22 -17.73
CA LYS A 535 53.57 -21.43 -18.47
C LYS A 535 53.80 -22.92 -18.77
N VAL A 536 53.52 -23.80 -17.81
CA VAL A 536 53.61 -25.25 -18.00
C VAL A 536 52.56 -25.76 -19.00
N ALA A 537 51.32 -25.28 -18.92
CA ALA A 537 50.27 -25.61 -19.88
C ALA A 537 50.62 -25.13 -21.30
N ALA A 538 51.15 -23.91 -21.44
CA ALA A 538 51.61 -23.39 -22.73
C ALA A 538 52.70 -24.30 -23.34
N LEU A 539 53.68 -24.74 -22.56
CA LEU A 539 54.68 -25.70 -23.01
C LEU A 539 54.08 -27.05 -23.42
N LYS A 540 53.14 -27.60 -22.63
CA LYS A 540 52.46 -28.86 -22.98
C LYS A 540 51.64 -28.70 -24.28
N THR A 541 50.99 -27.56 -24.50
CA THR A 541 50.25 -27.30 -25.76
C THR A 541 51.18 -27.15 -26.96
N MET A 542 52.35 -26.50 -26.80
CA MET A 542 53.37 -26.40 -27.84
C MET A 542 53.99 -27.77 -28.19
N ALA A 543 54.15 -28.64 -27.20
CA ALA A 543 54.58 -30.03 -27.40
C ALA A 543 53.53 -30.88 -28.14
N THR A 544 52.24 -30.61 -27.90
CA THR A 544 51.12 -31.34 -28.55
C THR A 544 50.89 -30.88 -30.00
N GLN A 545 51.23 -29.63 -30.33
CA GLN A 545 51.11 -29.05 -31.67
C GLN A 545 52.31 -29.31 -32.60
N GLY A 546 53.22 -30.22 -32.23
CA GLY A 546 54.33 -30.67 -33.09
C GLY A 546 55.65 -29.90 -32.92
N GLY A 547 55.81 -29.12 -31.84
CA GLY A 547 57.10 -28.53 -31.46
C GLY A 547 58.07 -29.53 -30.79
N PRO A 548 59.33 -29.15 -30.52
CA PRO A 548 60.29 -30.02 -29.85
C PRO A 548 59.79 -30.44 -28.45
N LYS A 549 59.98 -31.71 -28.09
CA LYS A 549 59.73 -32.22 -26.72
C LYS A 549 60.76 -31.62 -25.77
N TYR A 550 60.48 -30.46 -25.19
CA TYR A 550 61.31 -29.88 -24.14
C TYR A 550 60.95 -30.53 -22.79
N SER A 551 61.91 -31.16 -22.13
CA SER A 551 61.74 -31.61 -20.74
C SER A 551 61.64 -30.39 -19.81
N LEU A 552 60.66 -30.37 -18.89
CA LEU A 552 60.45 -29.25 -17.95
C LEU A 552 61.71 -28.93 -17.14
N SER A 553 62.53 -29.94 -16.82
CA SER A 553 63.80 -29.80 -16.08
C SER A 553 64.90 -29.00 -16.79
N GLN A 554 64.82 -28.83 -18.13
CA GLN A 554 65.80 -28.05 -18.90
C GLN A 554 65.51 -26.54 -18.94
N GLN A 555 64.31 -26.13 -18.50
CA GLN A 555 63.92 -24.73 -18.50
C GLN A 555 64.49 -24.00 -17.25
N PRO A 556 65.12 -22.83 -17.41
CA PRO A 556 65.76 -22.12 -16.30
C PRO A 556 64.79 -21.63 -15.23
N TRP A 557 63.47 -21.65 -15.48
CA TRP A 557 62.42 -21.27 -14.54
C TRP A 557 61.71 -22.47 -13.89
N ALA A 558 61.97 -23.70 -14.34
CA ALA A 558 61.39 -24.94 -13.82
C ALA A 558 62.45 -25.85 -13.15
N GLN A 559 63.57 -25.26 -12.73
CA GLN A 559 64.53 -25.96 -11.88
C GLN A 559 63.89 -26.30 -10.52
N PRO A 560 64.16 -27.49 -9.95
CA PRO A 560 63.59 -27.93 -8.68
C PRO A 560 63.72 -26.92 -7.53
N ALA A 561 64.85 -26.21 -7.45
CA ALA A 561 65.08 -25.16 -6.44
C ALA A 561 64.14 -23.95 -6.60
N LYS A 562 63.86 -23.52 -7.84
CA LYS A 562 62.95 -22.39 -8.12
C LYS A 562 61.48 -22.76 -7.91
N ILE A 563 61.14 -24.03 -8.14
CA ILE A 563 59.80 -24.56 -7.83
C ILE A 563 59.62 -24.64 -6.31
N ASN A 564 60.64 -25.07 -5.55
CA ASN A 564 60.62 -24.98 -4.09
C ASN A 564 60.43 -23.53 -3.60
N ASP A 565 61.21 -22.59 -4.14
CA ASP A 565 61.08 -21.17 -3.78
C ASP A 565 59.67 -20.63 -4.07
N LEU A 566 59.07 -21.03 -5.20
CA LEU A 566 57.70 -20.66 -5.59
C LEU A 566 56.63 -21.27 -4.66
N VAL A 567 56.77 -22.55 -4.32
CA VAL A 567 55.85 -23.24 -3.41
C VAL A 567 55.99 -22.67 -1.99
N SER A 568 57.22 -22.42 -1.55
CA SER A 568 57.55 -21.79 -0.27
C SER A 568 57.06 -20.34 -0.18
N SER A 569 57.17 -19.55 -1.26
CA SER A 569 56.62 -18.18 -1.30
C SER A 569 55.10 -18.18 -1.28
N THR A 570 54.47 -19.11 -2.01
CA THR A 570 53.01 -19.30 -2.01
C THR A 570 52.51 -19.72 -0.62
N TYR A 571 53.17 -20.69 0.01
CA TYR A 571 52.83 -21.15 1.36
C TYR A 571 53.03 -20.06 2.43
N LYS A 572 54.11 -19.27 2.35
CA LYS A 572 54.30 -18.09 3.21
C LYS A 572 53.22 -17.03 3.00
N THR A 573 52.79 -16.81 1.76
CA THR A 573 51.71 -15.87 1.41
C THR A 573 50.38 -16.33 1.98
N ILE A 574 50.06 -17.62 1.89
CA ILE A 574 48.88 -18.22 2.52
C ILE A 574 48.95 -18.03 4.03
N LYS A 575 50.06 -18.41 4.69
CA LYS A 575 50.19 -18.34 6.15
C LYS A 575 50.11 -16.92 6.72
N THR A 576 50.55 -15.91 5.98
CA THR A 576 50.55 -14.50 6.41
C THR A 576 49.24 -13.78 6.10
N LYS A 577 48.66 -13.98 4.91
CA LYS A 577 47.44 -13.28 4.49
C LYS A 577 46.16 -13.95 4.98
N LEU A 578 46.15 -15.28 5.18
CA LEU A 578 44.98 -16.02 5.63
C LEU A 578 44.40 -15.52 6.97
N PRO A 579 45.21 -15.32 8.05
CA PRO A 579 44.69 -14.83 9.32
C PRO A 579 44.15 -13.40 9.23
N SER A 580 44.77 -12.56 8.38
CA SER A 580 44.32 -11.19 8.14
C SER A 580 42.94 -11.16 7.47
N THR A 581 42.77 -11.91 6.38
CA THR A 581 41.48 -12.03 5.68
C THR A 581 40.40 -12.61 6.59
N LEU A 582 40.71 -13.66 7.37
CA LEU A 582 39.75 -14.25 8.31
C LEU A 582 39.33 -13.25 9.40
N ARG A 583 40.26 -12.43 9.91
CA ARG A 583 39.94 -11.37 10.88
C ARG A 583 39.02 -10.31 10.27
N SER A 584 39.32 -9.84 9.05
CA SER A 584 38.43 -8.92 8.33
C SER A 584 37.07 -9.56 8.07
N MET A 585 37.00 -10.84 7.70
CA MET A 585 35.72 -11.54 7.53
C MET A 585 34.92 -11.59 8.83
N SER A 586 35.55 -11.91 9.97
CA SER A 586 34.86 -11.94 11.27
C SER A 586 34.40 -10.58 11.78
N LEU A 587 35.13 -9.51 11.41
CA LEU A 587 34.76 -8.14 11.74
C LEU A 587 33.49 -7.70 11.00
N TYR A 588 33.37 -8.08 9.73
CA TYR A 588 32.25 -7.67 8.88
C TYR A 588 31.05 -8.61 8.97
N LEU A 589 31.30 -9.92 8.96
CA LEU A 589 30.29 -10.98 9.00
C LEU A 589 30.26 -11.52 10.42
N SER A 590 29.31 -11.07 11.24
CA SER A 590 29.19 -11.53 12.64
C SER A 590 28.69 -12.99 12.79
N ASN A 591 28.57 -13.74 11.69
CA ASN A 591 28.09 -15.13 11.66
C ASN A 591 29.16 -16.08 11.10
N LYS A 592 29.63 -16.99 11.96
CA LYS A 592 30.64 -18.02 11.65
C LYS A 592 30.20 -18.97 10.53
N ASP A 593 28.90 -19.26 10.41
CA ASP A 593 28.41 -20.16 9.36
C ASP A 593 28.54 -19.52 7.97
N THR A 594 28.25 -18.23 7.87
CA THR A 594 28.39 -17.47 6.61
C THR A 594 29.86 -17.33 6.20
N GLU A 595 30.75 -17.10 7.18
CA GLU A 595 32.20 -17.11 6.95
C GLU A 595 32.67 -18.45 6.38
N LEU A 596 32.27 -19.57 7.00
CA LEU A 596 32.64 -20.92 6.55
C LEU A 596 32.11 -21.23 5.14
N ILE A 597 30.88 -20.81 4.83
CA ILE A 597 30.28 -21.00 3.49
C ILE A 597 31.06 -20.24 2.42
N LEU A 598 31.48 -19.00 2.70
CA LEU A 598 32.27 -18.19 1.76
C LEU A 598 33.72 -18.69 1.61
N PHE A 599 34.30 -19.21 2.70
CA PHE A 599 35.69 -19.65 2.71
C PHE A 599 35.89 -21.06 2.11
N LYS A 600 34.88 -21.93 2.19
CA LYS A 600 34.95 -23.30 1.66
C LYS A 600 35.30 -23.37 0.14
N PRO A 601 34.69 -22.58 -0.76
CA PRO A 601 35.10 -22.51 -2.16
C PRO A 601 36.55 -22.06 -2.35
N VAL A 602 37.02 -21.06 -1.58
CA VAL A 602 38.41 -20.58 -1.66
C VAL A 602 39.37 -21.71 -1.28
N ARG A 603 39.11 -22.41 -0.17
CA ARG A 603 39.90 -23.57 0.25
C ARG A 603 39.91 -24.67 -0.81
N ASN A 604 38.76 -25.01 -1.38
CA ASN A 604 38.65 -26.03 -2.42
C ASN A 604 39.45 -25.66 -3.68
N ASN A 605 39.40 -24.39 -4.11
CA ASN A 605 40.15 -23.92 -5.27
C ASN A 605 41.67 -24.02 -5.03
N ILE A 606 42.14 -23.62 -3.84
CA ILE A 606 43.55 -23.76 -3.44
C ILE A 606 43.96 -25.23 -3.47
N GLN A 607 43.19 -26.11 -2.83
CA GLN A 607 43.47 -27.55 -2.80
C GLN A 607 43.49 -28.17 -4.21
N GLN A 608 42.57 -27.78 -5.10
CA GLN A 608 42.56 -28.24 -6.50
C GLN A 608 43.79 -27.78 -7.28
N MET A 609 44.33 -26.59 -7.01
CA MET A 609 45.53 -26.10 -7.68
C MET A 609 46.79 -26.81 -7.17
N PHE A 610 46.90 -27.06 -5.87
CA PHE A 610 47.97 -27.90 -5.32
C PHE A 610 47.87 -29.37 -5.77
N GLN A 611 46.66 -29.88 -6.02
CA GLN A 611 46.41 -31.19 -6.66
C GLN A 611 46.98 -31.26 -8.06
N LYS A 612 46.63 -30.27 -8.90
CA LYS A 612 47.12 -30.19 -10.27
C LYS A 612 48.64 -30.04 -10.31
N LEU A 613 49.20 -29.23 -9.40
CA LEU A 613 50.65 -29.11 -9.24
C LEU A 613 51.28 -30.47 -8.88
N HIS A 614 50.74 -31.18 -7.87
CA HIS A 614 51.23 -32.51 -7.49
C HIS A 614 51.18 -33.52 -8.64
N ALA A 615 50.10 -33.52 -9.44
CA ALA A 615 49.98 -34.39 -10.60
C ALA A 615 51.06 -34.06 -11.64
N LEU A 616 51.27 -32.78 -11.96
CA LEU A 616 52.31 -32.35 -12.90
C LEU A 616 53.72 -32.68 -12.40
N LEU A 617 53.97 -32.52 -11.11
CA LEU A 617 55.27 -32.83 -10.51
C LEU A 617 55.57 -34.33 -10.58
N LYS A 618 54.56 -35.20 -10.38
CA LYS A 618 54.71 -36.66 -10.51
C LYS A 618 54.91 -37.15 -11.94
N GLU A 619 54.38 -36.42 -12.93
CA GLU A 619 54.50 -36.79 -14.35
C GLU A 619 55.88 -36.45 -14.95
N GLU A 620 56.55 -35.41 -14.44
CA GLU A 620 57.66 -34.76 -15.16
C GLU A 620 58.99 -34.72 -14.38
N PHE A 621 59.00 -35.06 -13.08
CA PHE A 621 60.19 -35.01 -12.23
C PHE A 621 60.51 -36.36 -11.57
N SER A 622 61.80 -36.61 -11.31
CA SER A 622 62.28 -37.81 -10.63
C SER A 622 62.00 -37.78 -9.12
N ASP A 623 62.02 -38.92 -8.44
CA ASP A 623 61.78 -39.01 -6.98
C ASP A 623 62.80 -38.18 -6.16
N GLU A 624 64.02 -37.98 -6.68
CA GLU A 624 65.04 -37.12 -6.06
C GLU A 624 64.73 -35.62 -6.23
N ASP A 625 64.23 -35.22 -7.40
CA ASP A 625 63.79 -33.84 -7.67
C ASP A 625 62.54 -33.48 -6.86
N LEU A 626 61.64 -34.44 -6.62
CA LEU A 626 60.46 -34.28 -5.77
C LEU A 626 60.81 -34.00 -4.30
N GLN A 627 61.88 -34.61 -3.78
CA GLN A 627 62.40 -34.31 -2.44
C GLN A 627 62.99 -32.90 -2.34
N ILE A 628 63.63 -32.42 -3.41
CA ILE A 628 64.19 -31.07 -3.48
C ILE A 628 63.09 -30.01 -3.55
N ILE A 629 61.96 -30.31 -4.20
CA ILE A 629 60.82 -29.39 -4.33
C ILE A 629 60.04 -29.22 -3.01
N ALA A 630 60.09 -30.23 -2.11
CA ALA A 630 59.49 -30.21 -0.77
C ALA A 630 58.05 -29.64 -0.74
N CYS A 631 57.20 -30.14 -1.64
CA CYS A 631 55.82 -29.69 -1.73
C CYS A 631 55.03 -30.07 -0.45
N PRO A 632 54.31 -29.14 0.20
CA PRO A 632 53.51 -29.47 1.38
C PRO A 632 52.42 -30.48 1.01
N SER A 633 52.21 -31.44 1.90
CA SER A 633 51.19 -32.49 1.73
C SER A 633 49.78 -31.88 1.69
N MET A 634 48.82 -32.59 1.07
CA MET A 634 47.41 -32.17 1.02
C MET A 634 46.79 -31.85 2.38
N GLU A 635 47.27 -32.47 3.45
CA GLU A 635 46.77 -32.26 4.82
C GLU A 635 47.36 -30.99 5.47
N GLN A 636 48.49 -30.50 4.95
CA GLN A 636 49.18 -29.29 5.41
C GLN A 636 48.71 -28.02 4.69
N VAL A 637 47.87 -28.15 3.66
CA VAL A 637 47.26 -27.08 2.83
C VAL A 637 45.76 -27.00 3.06
#